data_AF-A0A7R9P1A5-F1
#
_entry.id   AF-A0A7R9P1A5-F1
#
_cell.length_a   1.000
_cell.length_b   1.000
_cell.length_c   1.000
_cell.angle_alpha   90.00
_cell.angle_beta   90.00
_cell.angle_gamma   90.00
#
_symmetry.space_group_name_H-M   'P 1'
#
loop_
_entity.id
_entity.type
_entity.pdbx_description
1 polymer ?
#
loop_
_entity_poly.entity_id
_entity_poly.type
_entity_poly.pdbx_seq_one_letter_code
_entity_poly.pdbx_strand_id
1 'polypeptide(L)'
;MTEEVESSLLVIVLDTNPGQRFLQEQAHMLAQCLESVIAFADSHLMLKSSNRLAVLACHMTSTEYLFPLPGDSDAETVATLRQQDGQYEMFSHVEKTLRQNLQRLVLREVEDIRSGSVALAGDSLLAGALSMALCYIHRIERELGTGGKMNSRVLVVTGSGDSASQYMGYMNVFFTAQKQV
;
A
#
# COMPACT_ATOMS: atom_id res chain seq x y z
N MET A 1 11.27 -29.10 -13.64
CA MET A 1 12.20 -28.28 -12.87
C MET A 1 11.53 -26.93 -12.69
N THR A 2 10.80 -26.78 -11.59
CA THR A 2 10.14 -25.51 -11.24
C THR A 2 11.22 -24.52 -10.85
N GLU A 3 11.37 -23.44 -11.62
CA GLU A 3 12.21 -22.32 -11.21
C GLU A 3 11.72 -21.84 -9.84
N GLU A 4 12.51 -22.04 -8.80
CA GLU A 4 12.15 -21.61 -7.45
C GLU A 4 12.14 -20.07 -7.46
N VAL A 5 10.93 -19.50 -7.56
CA VAL A 5 10.70 -18.08 -7.27
C VAL A 5 11.09 -17.88 -5.81
N GLU A 6 12.26 -17.30 -5.63
CA GLU A 6 12.96 -17.23 -4.35
C GLU A 6 12.32 -16.18 -3.41
N SER A 7 11.61 -15.18 -3.97
CA SER A 7 10.87 -14.16 -3.21
C SER A 7 9.61 -13.68 -3.93
N SER A 8 8.59 -13.27 -3.16
CA SER A 8 7.39 -12.62 -3.69
C SER A 8 7.23 -11.24 -3.08
N LEU A 9 6.89 -10.25 -3.91
CA LEU A 9 6.54 -8.91 -3.45
C LEU A 9 5.04 -8.68 -3.67
N LEU A 10 4.35 -8.31 -2.60
CA LEU A 10 2.99 -7.84 -2.66
C LEU A 10 2.96 -6.33 -2.40
N VAL A 11 2.42 -5.57 -3.35
CA VAL A 11 2.13 -4.14 -3.18
C VAL A 11 0.62 -3.97 -3.03
N ILE A 12 0.17 -3.48 -1.89
CA ILE A 12 -1.25 -3.19 -1.62
C ILE A 12 -1.49 -1.70 -1.80
N VAL A 13 -2.41 -1.32 -2.66
CA VAL A 13 -2.88 0.06 -2.80
C VAL A 13 -4.24 0.16 -2.13
N LEU A 14 -4.30 0.91 -1.02
CA LEU A 14 -5.51 1.19 -0.27
C LEU A 14 -6.04 2.57 -0.65
N ASP A 15 -7.23 2.63 -1.19
CA ASP A 15 -7.90 3.89 -1.51
C ASP A 15 -8.61 4.45 -0.27
N THR A 16 -8.13 5.59 0.21
CA THR A 16 -8.58 6.22 1.45
C THR A 16 -9.37 7.51 1.19
N ASN A 17 -9.93 7.68 -0.01
CA ASN A 17 -10.63 8.90 -0.37
C ASN A 17 -11.94 9.10 0.41
N PRO A 18 -12.11 10.21 1.15
CA PRO A 18 -13.34 10.50 1.92
C PRO A 18 -14.59 10.70 1.06
N GLY A 19 -14.42 10.98 -0.23
CA GLY A 19 -15.51 11.08 -1.20
C GLY A 19 -16.23 9.75 -1.44
N GLN A 20 -15.65 8.64 -0.98
CA GLN A 20 -16.27 7.32 -1.06
C GLN A 20 -17.53 7.24 -0.19
N ARG A 21 -18.66 6.91 -0.81
CA ARG A 21 -19.95 6.75 -0.11
C ARG A 21 -19.86 5.78 1.06
N PHE A 22 -19.07 4.72 0.92
CA PHE A 22 -18.90 3.71 1.95
C PHE A 22 -18.20 4.25 3.21
N LEU A 23 -17.31 5.23 3.08
CA LEU A 23 -16.66 5.90 4.21
C LEU A 23 -17.57 6.92 4.89
N GLN A 24 -18.41 7.59 4.11
CA GLN A 24 -19.36 8.59 4.61
C GLN A 24 -20.52 7.95 5.40
N GLU A 25 -21.01 6.80 4.94
CA GLU A 25 -22.16 6.13 5.56
C GLU A 25 -21.77 5.34 6.81
N GLN A 26 -20.56 4.75 6.85
CA GLN A 26 -20.13 3.88 7.94
C GLN A 26 -18.62 3.99 8.22
N ALA A 27 -18.23 4.92 9.09
CA ALA A 27 -16.83 5.15 9.46
C ALA A 27 -16.11 3.91 10.02
N HIS A 28 -16.84 2.96 10.62
CA HIS A 28 -16.26 1.72 11.16
C HIS A 28 -15.82 0.73 10.06
N MET A 29 -16.32 0.87 8.83
CA MET A 29 -15.95 -0.02 7.73
C MET A 29 -14.50 0.18 7.29
N LEU A 30 -13.95 1.40 7.36
CA LEU A 30 -12.53 1.63 7.08
C LEU A 30 -11.64 0.85 8.04
N ALA A 31 -11.99 0.86 9.32
CA ALA A 31 -11.25 0.12 10.34
C ALA A 31 -11.32 -1.38 10.05
N GLN A 32 -12.52 -1.92 9.78
CA GLN A 32 -12.68 -3.35 9.44
C GLN A 32 -11.97 -3.75 8.15
N CYS A 33 -11.97 -2.87 7.14
CA CYS A 33 -11.22 -3.05 5.90
C CYS A 33 -9.72 -3.11 6.19
N LEU A 34 -9.21 -2.18 7.02
CA LEU A 34 -7.82 -2.19 7.45
C LEU A 34 -7.46 -3.48 8.20
N GLU A 35 -8.29 -3.95 9.15
CA GLU A 35 -8.06 -5.23 9.84
C GLU A 35 -7.95 -6.39 8.84
N SER A 36 -8.83 -6.41 7.85
CA SER A 36 -8.84 -7.46 6.82
C SER A 36 -7.60 -7.39 5.92
N VAL A 37 -7.15 -6.18 5.58
CA VAL A 37 -5.93 -5.94 4.80
C VAL A 37 -4.68 -6.33 5.59
N ILE A 38 -4.64 -6.03 6.90
CA ILE A 38 -3.54 -6.43 7.78
C ILE A 38 -3.50 -7.95 7.90
N ALA A 39 -4.63 -8.62 8.16
CA ALA A 39 -4.69 -10.08 8.21
C ALA A 39 -4.26 -10.72 6.88
N PHE A 40 -4.64 -10.13 5.75
CA PHE A 40 -4.18 -10.58 4.44
C PHE A 40 -2.67 -10.36 4.24
N ALA A 41 -2.14 -9.20 4.61
CA ALA A 41 -0.73 -8.89 4.53
C ALA A 41 0.12 -9.83 5.40
N ASP A 42 -0.31 -10.09 6.64
CA ASP A 42 0.34 -11.04 7.54
C ASP A 42 0.30 -12.44 6.95
N SER A 43 -0.85 -12.87 6.39
CA SER A 43 -0.94 -14.17 5.73
C SER A 43 0.05 -14.29 4.55
N HIS A 44 0.26 -13.22 3.80
CA HIS A 44 1.24 -13.21 2.71
C HIS A 44 2.67 -13.34 3.24
N LEU A 45 3.02 -12.60 4.30
CA LEU A 45 4.34 -12.70 4.93
C LEU A 45 4.58 -14.06 5.59
N MET A 46 3.53 -14.72 6.11
CA MET A 46 3.61 -16.07 6.69
C MET A 46 3.89 -17.17 5.66
N LEU A 47 3.58 -16.97 4.37
CA LEU A 47 3.79 -18.00 3.34
C LEU A 47 5.27 -18.30 3.09
N LYS A 48 6.13 -17.29 3.11
CA LYS A 48 7.59 -17.43 2.95
C LYS A 48 8.32 -16.29 3.65
N SER A 49 9.42 -16.60 4.32
CA SER A 49 10.27 -15.59 4.99
C SER A 49 10.95 -14.60 4.05
N SER A 50 11.01 -14.91 2.76
CA SER A 50 11.55 -14.03 1.71
C SER A 50 10.49 -13.12 1.08
N ASN A 51 9.22 -13.22 1.50
CA ASN A 51 8.17 -12.37 0.99
C ASN A 51 8.33 -10.93 1.52
N ARG A 52 8.06 -9.97 0.65
CA ARG A 52 8.09 -8.55 0.96
C ARG A 52 6.70 -7.94 0.78
N LEU A 53 6.44 -6.91 1.54
CA LEU A 53 5.19 -6.18 1.51
C LEU A 53 5.48 -4.69 1.33
N ALA A 54 4.67 -4.03 0.50
CA ALA A 54 4.53 -2.60 0.49
C ALA A 54 3.05 -2.23 0.53
N VAL A 55 2.69 -1.18 1.23
CA VAL A 55 1.32 -0.66 1.33
C VAL A 55 1.34 0.83 1.04
N LEU A 56 0.54 1.23 0.06
CA LEU A 56 0.37 2.59 -0.43
C LEU A 56 -1.04 3.06 -0.06
N ALA A 57 -1.17 4.29 0.43
CA ALA A 57 -2.44 4.98 0.54
C ALA A 57 -2.64 5.87 -0.67
N CYS A 58 -3.82 5.77 -1.29
CA CYS A 58 -4.24 6.64 -2.38
C CYS A 58 -5.26 7.65 -1.86
N HIS A 59 -4.94 8.93 -2.05
CA HIS A 59 -5.81 10.06 -1.74
C HIS A 59 -6.13 10.85 -3.02
N MET A 60 -7.02 11.84 -2.93
CA MET A 60 -7.38 12.69 -4.07
C MET A 60 -6.28 13.71 -4.44
N THR A 61 -5.38 14.03 -3.51
CA THR A 61 -4.30 15.01 -3.71
C THR A 61 -2.91 14.40 -3.81
N SER A 62 -2.66 13.29 -3.10
CA SER A 62 -1.36 12.64 -3.02
C SER A 62 -1.49 11.12 -2.93
N THR A 63 -0.39 10.43 -3.18
CA THR A 63 -0.23 9.02 -2.82
C THR A 63 0.96 8.93 -1.87
N GLU A 64 0.79 8.24 -0.75
CA GLU A 64 1.78 8.16 0.31
C GLU A 64 2.05 6.69 0.68
N TYR A 65 3.28 6.38 1.09
CA TYR A 65 3.61 5.06 1.60
C TYR A 65 3.09 4.92 3.04
N LEU A 66 2.23 3.94 3.28
CA LEU A 66 1.91 3.50 4.64
C LEU A 66 2.99 2.56 5.15
N PHE A 67 3.57 1.74 4.27
CA PHE A 67 4.66 0.83 4.58
C PHE A 67 5.44 0.45 3.29
N PRO A 68 6.78 0.32 3.32
CA PRO A 68 7.69 0.87 4.31
C PRO A 68 7.75 2.41 4.22
N LEU A 69 8.08 3.09 5.32
CA LEU A 69 8.24 4.55 5.33
C LEU A 69 9.53 4.94 4.59
N PRO A 70 9.50 5.94 3.70
CA PRO A 70 10.70 6.42 3.01
C PRO A 70 11.70 7.01 4.02
N GLY A 71 12.78 6.28 4.30
CA GLY A 71 13.82 6.66 5.25
C GLY A 71 13.95 5.75 6.47
N ASP A 72 12.97 4.88 6.72
CA ASP A 72 13.13 3.80 7.70
C ASP A 72 13.91 2.66 7.06
N SER A 73 15.08 2.35 7.61
CA SER A 73 15.74 1.09 7.31
C SER A 73 15.01 0.01 8.09
N ASP A 74 14.29 -0.89 7.41
CA ASP A 74 13.52 -1.99 8.04
C ASP A 74 14.33 -2.74 9.13
N ALA A 75 15.66 -2.80 9.00
CA ALA A 75 16.57 -3.42 9.96
C ALA A 75 16.75 -2.65 11.29
N GLU A 76 16.71 -1.32 11.31
CA GLU A 76 16.89 -0.54 12.55
C GLU A 76 15.60 -0.51 13.38
N THR A 77 14.45 -0.32 12.74
CA THR A 77 13.16 -0.18 13.42
C THR A 77 12.71 -1.51 14.03
N VAL A 78 12.96 -2.63 13.34
CA VAL A 78 12.68 -3.98 13.85
C VAL A 78 13.60 -4.35 15.01
N ALA A 79 14.88 -3.95 14.96
CA ALA A 79 15.82 -4.18 16.06
C ALA A 79 15.46 -3.43 17.37
N THR A 80 14.68 -2.35 17.29
CA THR A 80 14.19 -1.63 18.48
C THR A 80 12.91 -2.21 19.08
N LEU A 81 12.18 -3.05 18.34
CA LEU A 81 10.98 -3.71 18.83
C LEU A 81 11.36 -4.95 19.65
N ARG A 82 11.50 -4.77 20.96
CA ARG A 82 11.64 -5.90 21.88
C ARG A 82 10.45 -6.85 21.72
N GLN A 83 10.73 -8.11 21.42
CA GLN A 83 9.82 -9.26 21.52
C GLN A 83 8.95 -9.17 22.79
N GLN A 84 7.71 -8.73 22.63
CA GLN A 84 6.63 -9.02 23.56
C GLN A 84 5.80 -10.12 22.92
N ASP A 85 5.60 -11.22 23.66
CA ASP A 85 4.52 -12.19 23.43
C ASP A 85 4.67 -13.24 22.30
N GLY A 86 5.87 -13.51 21.80
CA GLY A 86 6.10 -14.64 20.88
C GLY A 86 5.47 -14.49 19.49
N GLN A 87 4.88 -13.33 19.18
CA GLN A 87 4.53 -12.93 17.82
C GLN A 87 5.79 -12.52 17.04
N TYR A 88 5.76 -12.73 15.73
CA TYR A 88 6.84 -12.32 14.84
C TYR A 88 6.93 -10.78 14.82
N GLU A 89 8.09 -10.23 15.17
CA GLU A 89 8.30 -8.78 15.36
C GLU A 89 7.88 -7.95 14.14
N MET A 90 8.07 -8.52 12.93
CA MET A 90 7.65 -7.88 11.68
C MET A 90 6.14 -7.67 11.58
N PHE A 91 5.30 -8.60 12.07
CA PHE A 91 3.84 -8.48 11.96
C PHE A 91 3.34 -7.35 12.86
N SER A 92 3.80 -7.32 14.12
CA SER A 92 3.46 -6.23 15.04
C SER A 92 3.97 -4.88 14.54
N HIS A 93 5.15 -4.86 13.90
CA HIS A 93 5.69 -3.66 13.27
C HIS A 93 4.80 -3.16 12.13
N VAL A 94 4.48 -4.03 11.16
CA VAL A 94 3.63 -3.71 10.02
C VAL A 94 2.27 -3.21 10.51
N GLU A 95 1.63 -3.93 11.42
CA GLU A 95 0.33 -3.56 11.99
C GLU A 95 0.37 -2.16 12.64
N LYS A 96 1.32 -1.92 13.55
CA LYS A 96 1.44 -0.62 14.25
C LYS A 96 1.70 0.51 13.27
N THR A 97 2.63 0.31 12.34
CA THR A 97 3.00 1.32 11.34
C THR A 97 1.84 1.64 10.41
N LEU A 98 1.11 0.64 9.93
CA LEU A 98 -0.09 0.84 9.10
C LEU A 98 -1.18 1.61 9.85
N ARG A 99 -1.50 1.19 11.09
CA ARG A 99 -2.53 1.88 11.91
C ARG A 99 -2.14 3.33 12.17
N GLN A 100 -0.90 3.59 12.60
CA GLN A 100 -0.43 4.93 12.92
C GLN A 100 -0.39 5.84 11.68
N ASN A 101 0.12 5.34 10.55
CA ASN A 101 0.22 6.14 9.33
C ASN A 101 -1.15 6.42 8.73
N LEU A 102 -2.06 5.44 8.75
CA LEU A 102 -3.43 5.67 8.29
C LEU A 102 -4.16 6.67 9.19
N GLN A 103 -4.03 6.56 10.52
CA GLN A 103 -4.59 7.54 11.45
C GLN A 103 -4.04 8.95 11.19
N ARG A 104 -2.73 9.09 10.96
CA ARG A 104 -2.11 10.37 10.62
C ARG A 104 -2.67 10.95 9.33
N LEU A 105 -2.84 10.12 8.30
CA LEU A 105 -3.38 10.52 7.00
C LEU A 105 -4.82 11.02 7.14
N VAL A 106 -5.68 10.26 7.82
CA VAL A 106 -7.09 10.64 8.07
C VAL A 106 -7.19 11.92 8.89
N LEU A 107 -6.35 12.11 9.92
CA LEU A 107 -6.37 13.34 10.73
C LEU A 107 -5.96 14.57 9.92
N ARG A 108 -4.89 14.47 9.12
CA ARG A 108 -4.45 15.53 8.22
C ARG A 108 -5.54 15.89 7.21
N GLU A 109 -6.22 14.89 6.69
CA GLU A 109 -7.30 15.08 5.74
C GLU A 109 -8.49 15.84 6.34
N VAL A 110 -8.88 15.51 7.58
CA VAL A 110 -9.93 16.24 8.31
C VAL A 110 -9.52 17.70 8.55
N GLU A 111 -8.23 18.01 8.68
CA GLU A 111 -7.72 19.39 8.75
C GLU A 111 -7.77 20.10 7.39
N ASP A 112 -7.38 19.43 6.31
CA ASP A 112 -7.39 19.97 4.94
C ASP A 112 -8.82 20.26 4.45
N ILE A 113 -9.79 19.43 4.81
CA ILE A 113 -11.22 19.67 4.55
C ILE A 113 -11.72 20.86 5.36
N ARG A 114 -11.40 20.93 6.66
CA ARG A 114 -11.84 22.04 7.55
C ARG A 114 -11.27 23.39 7.14
N SER A 115 -10.05 23.41 6.61
CA SER A 115 -9.41 24.63 6.10
C SER A 115 -9.95 25.09 4.74
N GLY A 116 -10.84 24.32 4.10
CA GLY A 116 -11.39 24.62 2.78
C GLY A 116 -10.38 24.48 1.63
N SER A 117 -9.23 23.87 1.90
CA SER A 117 -8.13 23.70 0.94
C SER A 117 -8.42 22.61 -0.09
N VAL A 118 -9.32 21.68 0.24
CA VAL A 118 -9.63 20.50 -0.57
C VAL A 118 -11.15 20.32 -0.66
N ALA A 119 -11.68 20.17 -1.88
CA ALA A 119 -13.09 19.85 -2.10
C ALA A 119 -13.34 18.37 -1.78
N LEU A 120 -14.42 18.08 -1.03
CA LEU A 120 -14.87 16.73 -0.65
C LEU A 120 -15.21 15.79 -1.83
N ALA A 121 -15.11 16.27 -3.07
CA ALA A 121 -15.54 15.60 -4.29
C ALA A 121 -14.41 15.40 -5.31
N GLY A 122 -13.17 15.24 -4.84
CA GLY A 122 -12.04 14.87 -5.69
C GLY A 122 -12.01 13.38 -5.99
N ASP A 123 -11.69 13.02 -7.22
CA ASP A 123 -11.47 11.62 -7.61
C ASP A 123 -10.15 11.09 -7.01
N SER A 124 -10.11 9.83 -6.59
CA SER A 124 -8.90 9.20 -6.05
C SER A 124 -7.83 9.07 -7.11
N LEU A 125 -6.58 9.50 -6.84
CA LEU A 125 -5.46 9.43 -7.79
C LEU A 125 -4.87 8.02 -7.95
N LEU A 126 -5.71 7.03 -8.27
CA LEU A 126 -5.32 5.63 -8.28
C LEU A 126 -4.29 5.32 -9.38
N ALA A 127 -4.38 5.98 -10.54
CA ALA A 127 -3.37 5.86 -11.59
C ALA A 127 -1.97 6.31 -11.11
N GLY A 128 -1.92 7.33 -10.26
CA GLY A 128 -0.67 7.78 -9.62
C GLY A 128 -0.13 6.73 -8.65
N ALA A 129 -1.00 6.17 -7.81
CA ALA A 129 -0.62 5.13 -6.86
C ALA A 129 -0.10 3.86 -7.52
N LEU A 130 -0.73 3.43 -8.62
CA LEU A 130 -0.26 2.31 -9.41
C LEU A 130 1.07 2.59 -10.10
N SER A 131 1.28 3.81 -10.60
CA SER A 131 2.58 4.21 -11.16
C SER A 131 3.68 4.14 -10.11
N MET A 132 3.40 4.61 -8.88
CA MET A 132 4.33 4.48 -7.74
C MET A 132 4.60 3.01 -7.38
N ALA A 133 3.57 2.16 -7.38
CA ALA A 133 3.71 0.73 -7.13
C ALA A 133 4.64 0.06 -8.15
N LEU A 134 4.46 0.34 -9.45
CA LEU A 134 5.30 -0.20 -10.52
C LEU A 134 6.75 0.32 -10.44
N CYS A 135 6.93 1.60 -10.11
CA CYS A 135 8.26 2.17 -9.86
C CYS A 135 8.96 1.50 -8.67
N TYR A 136 8.21 1.23 -7.59
CA TYR A 136 8.73 0.53 -6.42
C TYR A 136 9.14 -0.91 -6.76
N ILE A 137 8.27 -1.65 -7.46
CA ILE A 137 8.58 -3.01 -7.94
C ILE A 137 9.87 -3.00 -8.76
N HIS A 138 9.96 -2.11 -9.74
CA HIS A 138 11.14 -2.00 -10.59
C HIS A 138 12.41 -1.66 -9.81
N ARG A 139 12.31 -0.84 -8.76
CA ARG A 139 13.44 -0.55 -7.87
C ARG A 139 13.91 -1.80 -7.13
N ILE A 140 12.99 -2.54 -6.49
CA ILE A 140 13.32 -3.75 -5.73
C ILE A 140 13.90 -4.84 -6.62
N GLU A 141 13.38 -5.00 -7.84
CA GLU A 141 13.94 -5.95 -8.81
C GLU A 141 15.38 -5.63 -9.18
N ARG A 142 15.75 -4.34 -9.29
CA ARG A 142 17.13 -3.93 -9.53
C ARG A 142 18.05 -4.16 -8.33
N GLU A 143 17.50 -4.15 -7.12
CA GLU A 143 18.24 -4.43 -5.88
C GLU A 143 18.52 -5.93 -5.67
N LEU A 144 17.73 -6.84 -6.29
CA LEU A 144 17.88 -8.30 -6.14
C LEU A 144 19.18 -8.89 -6.71
N GLY A 145 20.00 -8.11 -7.43
CA GLY A 145 21.25 -8.57 -8.02
C GLY A 145 21.06 -9.52 -9.22
N THR A 146 22.17 -9.88 -9.88
CA THR A 146 22.13 -10.75 -11.06
C THR A 146 21.77 -12.18 -10.69
N GLY A 147 20.56 -12.63 -11.06
CA GLY A 147 20.10 -14.02 -10.92
C GLY A 147 18.90 -14.22 -9.99
N GLY A 148 18.56 -13.22 -9.17
CA GLY A 148 17.37 -13.27 -8.32
C GLY A 148 16.08 -13.08 -9.12
N LYS A 149 15.16 -14.05 -9.06
CA LYS A 149 13.81 -13.92 -9.64
C LYS A 149 12.81 -13.62 -8.53
N MET A 150 12.07 -12.53 -8.66
CA MET A 150 10.99 -12.13 -7.75
C MET A 150 9.65 -12.14 -8.48
N ASN A 151 8.59 -12.60 -7.81
CA ASN A 151 7.22 -12.49 -8.34
C ASN A 151 6.50 -11.32 -7.65
N SER A 152 6.21 -10.28 -8.44
CA SER A 152 5.59 -9.04 -8.00
C SER A 152 4.10 -9.03 -8.31
N ARG A 153 3.27 -8.65 -7.34
CA ARG A 153 1.81 -8.53 -7.51
C ARG A 153 1.32 -7.23 -6.89
N VAL A 154 0.40 -6.57 -7.59
CA VAL A 154 -0.29 -5.37 -7.08
C VAL A 154 -1.73 -5.73 -6.75
N LEU A 155 -2.14 -5.52 -5.51
CA LEU A 155 -3.53 -5.60 -5.06
C LEU A 155 -4.07 -4.18 -4.90
N VAL A 156 -5.21 -3.89 -5.52
CA VAL A 156 -5.90 -2.61 -5.34
C VAL A 156 -7.17 -2.85 -4.54
N VAL A 157 -7.33 -2.10 -3.46
CA VAL A 157 -8.54 -2.04 -2.64
C VAL A 157 -9.13 -0.64 -2.81
N THR A 158 -10.16 -0.53 -3.66
CA THR A 158 -10.86 0.74 -3.94
C THR A 158 -12.36 0.55 -3.84
N GLY A 159 -13.05 1.55 -3.30
CA GLY A 159 -14.49 1.72 -3.45
C GLY A 159 -14.86 3.09 -4.01
N SER A 160 -13.92 3.76 -4.67
CA SER A 160 -14.17 4.99 -5.41
C SER A 160 -14.77 4.67 -6.78
N GLY A 161 -15.53 5.62 -7.31
CA GLY A 161 -16.09 5.50 -8.66
C GLY A 161 -15.03 5.72 -9.76
N ASP A 162 -15.37 5.30 -10.97
CA ASP A 162 -14.52 5.53 -12.14
C ASP A 162 -14.44 7.02 -12.47
N SER A 163 -13.21 7.53 -12.64
CA SER A 163 -12.96 8.87 -13.13
C SER A 163 -12.51 8.85 -14.58
N ALA A 164 -13.27 9.49 -15.46
CA ALA A 164 -12.90 9.66 -16.87
C ALA A 164 -11.57 10.43 -17.03
N SER A 165 -11.24 11.33 -16.09
CA SER A 165 -10.01 12.12 -16.12
C SER A 165 -8.75 11.25 -15.99
N GLN A 166 -8.86 10.10 -15.32
CA GLN A 166 -7.74 9.20 -15.06
C GLN A 166 -7.61 8.08 -16.07
N TYR A 167 -8.52 7.97 -17.04
CA TYR A 167 -8.51 6.90 -18.04
C TYR A 167 -7.15 6.76 -18.73
N MET A 168 -6.57 7.87 -19.21
CA MET A 168 -5.24 7.82 -19.83
C MET A 168 -4.15 7.37 -18.85
N GLY A 169 -4.25 7.77 -17.58
CA GLY A 169 -3.33 7.33 -16.53
C GLY A 169 -3.40 5.82 -16.31
N TYR A 170 -4.61 5.27 -16.21
CA TYR A 170 -4.82 3.83 -16.12
C TYR A 170 -4.25 3.09 -17.34
N MET A 171 -4.52 3.57 -18.56
CA MET A 171 -4.00 2.95 -19.76
C MET A 171 -2.46 2.89 -19.77
N ASN A 172 -1.79 3.98 -19.38
CA ASN A 172 -0.33 4.02 -19.29
C ASN A 172 0.22 3.03 -18.25
N VAL A 173 -0.44 2.94 -17.09
CA VAL A 173 -0.08 1.99 -16.04
C VAL A 173 -0.27 0.55 -16.53
N PHE A 174 -1.41 0.23 -17.14
CA PHE A 174 -1.70 -1.12 -17.63
C PHE A 174 -0.73 -1.56 -18.72
N PHE A 175 -0.39 -0.68 -19.66
CA PHE A 175 0.61 -1.00 -20.69
C PHE A 175 2.01 -1.18 -20.11
N THR A 176 2.37 -0.35 -19.12
CA THR A 176 3.64 -0.52 -18.38
C THR A 176 3.67 -1.85 -17.64
N ALA A 177 2.60 -2.19 -16.93
CA ALA A 177 2.47 -3.45 -16.19
C ALA A 177 2.52 -4.67 -17.13
N GLN A 178 1.84 -4.61 -18.28
CA GLN A 178 1.87 -5.68 -19.28
C GLN A 178 3.27 -5.92 -19.83
N LYS A 179 4.09 -4.87 -19.97
CA LYS A 179 5.48 -4.99 -20.43
C LYS A 179 6.41 -5.56 -19.34
N GLN A 180 6.03 -5.44 -18.07
CA GLN A 180 6.79 -6.00 -16.94
C GLN A 180 6.52 -7.48 -16.69
N VAL A 181 5.42 -8.03 -17.23
CA VAL A 181 5.13 -9.48 -17.23
C VAL A 181 5.77 -10.14 -18.45
#